data_AF-A0A225E158-F1
#
_entry.id   AF-A0A225E158-F1
#
_cell.length_a   1.000
_cell.length_b   1.000
_cell.length_c   1.000
_cell.angle_alpha   90.00
_cell.angle_beta   90.00
_cell.angle_gamma   90.00
#
_symmetry.space_group_name_H-M   'P 1'
#
loop_
_entity.id
_entity.type
_entity.pdbx_description
1 polymer ?
#
loop_
_entity_poly.entity_id
_entity_poly.type
_entity_poly.pdbx_seq_one_letter_code
_entity_poly.pdbx_strand_id
1 'polypeptide(L)'
;MNIASVNYHFGDKEQLYLESIKRAHACADGFTDTDNPVPEMPAALPPEQKLRAFIGVMAGRMLTPARTSAVQLLMREMANPSPAAATVILQYIRPKAFLLRDILTEMFPTADPRHVLMVGHSVIGQILFYRQNRPVVELIFGKDRIDALDVTLVTEHVTRFTLAALGYAPPLREHSGLNNQSAEANRPPAP
;
A
#
# COMPACT_ATOMS: atom_id res chain seq x y z
N MET A 1 -33.34 16.80 -7.08
CA MET A 1 -32.89 15.74 -8.02
C MET A 1 -34.04 14.77 -8.22
N ASN A 2 -34.38 14.44 -9.47
CA ASN A 2 -35.52 13.59 -9.82
C ASN A 2 -35.07 12.13 -9.95
N ILE A 3 -35.78 11.18 -9.33
CA ILE A 3 -35.51 9.74 -9.38
C ILE A 3 -35.42 9.22 -10.84
N ALA A 4 -36.10 9.87 -11.78
CA ALA A 4 -36.07 9.54 -13.19
C ALA A 4 -34.69 9.67 -13.85
N SER A 5 -33.81 10.58 -13.39
CA SER A 5 -32.46 10.73 -13.97
C SER A 5 -31.46 9.66 -13.48
N VAL A 6 -31.77 8.99 -12.36
CA VAL A 6 -30.97 7.87 -11.84
C VAL A 6 -31.24 6.60 -12.65
N ASN A 7 -32.52 6.35 -13.00
CA ASN A 7 -32.92 5.18 -13.78
C ASN A 7 -32.42 5.24 -15.24
N TYR A 8 -32.29 6.43 -15.84
CA TYR A 8 -31.91 6.57 -17.25
C TYR A 8 -30.42 6.29 -17.53
N HIS A 9 -29.54 6.43 -16.53
CA HIS A 9 -28.08 6.24 -16.70
C HIS A 9 -27.53 4.91 -16.17
N PHE A 10 -28.20 4.26 -15.21
CA PHE A 10 -27.64 3.07 -14.55
C PHE A 10 -28.54 1.83 -14.59
N GLY A 11 -29.81 1.95 -15.00
CA GLY A 11 -30.74 0.82 -15.13
C GLY A 11 -31.19 0.18 -13.81
N ASP A 12 -30.29 0.01 -12.84
CA ASP A 12 -30.50 -0.62 -11.52
C ASP A 12 -29.63 0.05 -10.42
N LYS A 13 -30.15 0.10 -9.18
CA LYS A 13 -29.48 0.61 -7.98
C LYS A 13 -28.18 -0.16 -7.70
N GLU A 14 -28.15 -1.46 -8.00
CA GLU A 14 -26.95 -2.28 -7.86
C GLU A 14 -25.84 -1.86 -8.83
N GLN A 15 -26.20 -1.54 -10.07
CA GLN A 15 -25.26 -1.07 -11.07
C GLN A 15 -24.72 0.32 -10.74
N LEU A 16 -25.57 1.23 -10.24
CA LEU A 16 -25.11 2.51 -9.70
C LEU A 16 -24.12 2.31 -8.53
N TYR A 17 -24.38 1.33 -7.67
CA TYR A 17 -23.51 1.04 -6.53
C TYR A 17 -22.16 0.47 -6.98
N LEU A 18 -22.15 -0.46 -7.94
CA LEU A 18 -20.93 -0.97 -8.56
C LEU A 18 -20.08 0.15 -9.17
N GLU A 19 -20.68 1.03 -9.96
CA GLU A 19 -19.97 2.15 -10.57
C GLU A 19 -19.44 3.14 -9.52
N SER A 20 -20.17 3.30 -8.41
CA SER A 20 -19.69 4.10 -7.26
C SER A 20 -18.45 3.48 -6.62
N ILE A 21 -18.40 2.15 -6.45
CA ILE A 21 -17.24 1.44 -5.90
C ILE A 21 -16.06 1.53 -6.88
N LYS A 22 -16.27 1.30 -8.18
CA LYS A 22 -15.22 1.45 -9.20
C LYS A 22 -14.64 2.86 -9.18
N ARG A 23 -15.50 3.89 -9.12
CA ARG A 23 -15.07 5.28 -9.03
C ARG A 23 -14.32 5.57 -7.74
N ALA A 24 -14.78 5.03 -6.62
CA ALA A 24 -14.11 5.18 -5.34
C ALA A 24 -12.73 4.52 -5.33
N HIS A 25 -12.61 3.33 -5.89
CA HIS A 25 -11.34 2.65 -6.09
C HIS A 25 -10.38 3.45 -6.98
N ALA A 26 -10.83 3.95 -8.13
CA ALA A 26 -10.02 4.80 -9.01
C ALA A 26 -9.53 6.07 -8.28
N CYS A 27 -10.43 6.77 -7.57
CA CYS A 27 -10.08 7.93 -6.74
C CYS A 27 -9.06 7.59 -5.64
N ALA A 28 -9.18 6.41 -5.00
CA ALA A 28 -8.30 5.99 -3.92
C ALA A 28 -6.93 5.54 -4.44
N ASP A 29 -6.87 4.89 -5.59
CA ASP A 29 -5.62 4.46 -6.21
C ASP A 29 -4.88 5.62 -6.90
N GLY A 30 -5.49 6.81 -7.01
CA GLY A 30 -4.89 7.99 -7.63
C GLY A 30 -4.87 7.96 -9.16
N PHE A 31 -5.67 7.07 -9.77
CA PHE A 31 -5.78 6.93 -11.22
C PHE A 31 -7.16 7.40 -11.70
N THR A 32 -7.18 8.07 -12.85
CA THR A 32 -8.41 8.64 -13.42
C THR A 32 -9.21 7.65 -14.27
N ASP A 33 -8.64 6.51 -14.66
CA ASP A 33 -9.25 5.56 -15.58
C ASP A 33 -8.94 4.08 -15.27
N THR A 34 -9.65 3.20 -15.98
CA THR A 34 -9.64 1.72 -15.95
C THR A 34 -8.28 1.05 -16.06
N ASP A 35 -7.22 1.78 -16.37
CA ASP A 35 -5.86 1.28 -16.54
C ASP A 35 -5.08 1.28 -15.23
N ASN A 36 -5.65 0.78 -14.13
CA ASN A 36 -4.91 0.58 -12.88
C ASN A 36 -3.89 -0.56 -13.07
N PRO A 37 -2.68 -0.32 -13.59
CA PRO A 37 -1.90 -1.40 -14.13
C PRO A 37 -1.34 -2.15 -12.93
N VAL A 38 -1.37 -3.47 -13.02
CA VAL A 38 -0.45 -4.28 -12.24
C VAL A 38 0.95 -3.81 -12.64
N PRO A 39 1.83 -3.45 -11.67
CA PRO A 39 3.19 -3.05 -12.00
C PRO A 39 3.85 -4.07 -12.92
N GLU A 40 4.37 -3.62 -14.05
CA GLU A 40 5.16 -4.48 -14.92
C GLU A 40 6.47 -4.81 -14.21
N MET A 41 6.76 -6.11 -14.09
CA MET A 41 7.97 -6.61 -13.44
C MET A 41 8.81 -7.32 -14.50
N PRO A 42 9.93 -6.73 -14.93
CA PRO A 42 10.83 -7.41 -15.86
C PRO A 42 11.27 -8.75 -15.29
N ALA A 43 11.19 -9.82 -16.09
CA ALA A 43 11.54 -11.17 -15.64
C ALA A 43 13.00 -11.26 -15.15
N ALA A 44 13.91 -10.50 -15.77
CA ALA A 44 15.32 -10.44 -15.43
C ALA A 44 15.64 -9.70 -14.12
N LEU A 45 14.66 -9.01 -13.53
CA LEU A 45 14.86 -8.27 -12.28
C LEU A 45 14.96 -9.27 -11.11
N PRO A 46 15.95 -9.16 -10.21
CA PRO A 46 16.01 -9.99 -9.01
C PRO A 46 14.73 -9.85 -8.16
N PRO A 47 14.25 -10.91 -7.50
CA PRO A 47 12.97 -10.88 -6.81
C PRO A 47 12.93 -9.88 -5.65
N GLU A 48 14.07 -9.57 -5.01
CA GLU A 48 14.20 -8.53 -3.99
C GLU A 48 13.92 -7.13 -4.58
N GLN A 49 14.39 -6.88 -5.80
CA GLN A 49 14.17 -5.62 -6.50
C GLN A 49 12.73 -5.54 -7.03
N LYS A 50 12.14 -6.66 -7.49
CA LYS A 50 10.71 -6.75 -7.82
C LYS A 50 9.85 -6.42 -6.60
N LEU A 51 10.19 -6.97 -5.43
CA LEU A 51 9.49 -6.70 -4.18
C LEU A 51 9.59 -5.22 -3.79
N ARG A 52 10.78 -4.62 -3.86
CA ARG A 52 10.96 -3.17 -3.61
C ARG A 52 10.11 -2.32 -4.56
N ALA A 53 10.12 -2.63 -5.86
CA ALA A 53 9.32 -1.91 -6.85
C ALA A 53 7.82 -2.05 -6.57
N PHE A 54 7.35 -3.26 -6.22
CA PHE A 54 5.96 -3.51 -5.86
C PHE A 54 5.56 -2.68 -4.63
N ILE A 55 6.36 -2.72 -3.57
CA ILE A 55 6.14 -1.94 -2.34
C ILE A 55 6.08 -0.45 -2.69
N GLY A 56 6.98 0.05 -3.53
CA GLY A 56 7.01 1.45 -3.94
C GLY A 56 5.75 1.92 -4.64
N VAL A 57 5.24 1.13 -5.60
CA VAL A 57 3.97 1.45 -6.26
C VAL A 57 2.80 1.44 -5.26
N MET A 58 2.76 0.43 -4.39
CA MET A 58 1.67 0.32 -3.41
C MET A 58 1.73 1.41 -2.33
N ALA A 59 2.92 1.79 -1.87
CA ALA A 59 3.13 2.92 -0.97
C ALA A 59 2.70 4.24 -1.64
N GLY A 60 3.13 4.49 -2.89
CA GLY A 60 2.68 5.65 -3.66
C GLY A 60 1.16 5.73 -3.75
N ARG A 61 0.52 4.59 -4.05
CA ARG A 61 -0.95 4.49 -4.04
C ARG A 61 -1.53 4.84 -2.69
N MET A 62 -1.02 4.30 -1.57
CA MET A 62 -1.57 4.52 -0.22
C MET A 62 -1.37 5.93 0.33
N LEU A 63 -0.24 6.56 0.02
CA LEU A 63 0.11 7.88 0.52
C LEU A 63 -0.44 9.02 -0.33
N THR A 64 -0.84 8.76 -1.58
CA THR A 64 -1.48 9.77 -2.43
C THR A 64 -2.79 10.25 -1.78
N PRO A 65 -3.02 11.56 -1.66
CA PRO A 65 -4.29 12.08 -1.17
C PRO A 65 -5.47 11.60 -2.03
N ALA A 66 -6.50 11.09 -1.37
CA ALA A 66 -7.73 10.63 -2.01
C ALA A 66 -8.94 11.26 -1.33
N ARG A 67 -10.07 11.31 -2.03
CA ARG A 67 -11.33 11.80 -1.45
C ARG A 67 -11.71 10.93 -0.25
N THR A 68 -11.94 11.56 0.91
CA THR A 68 -12.27 10.85 2.16
C THR A 68 -13.44 9.89 1.99
N SER A 69 -14.50 10.31 1.30
CA SER A 69 -15.67 9.46 1.03
C SER A 69 -15.36 8.24 0.16
N ALA A 70 -14.45 8.37 -0.81
CA ALA A 70 -14.01 7.26 -1.64
C ALA A 70 -13.20 6.24 -0.82
N VAL A 71 -12.27 6.72 0.02
CA VAL A 71 -11.51 5.86 0.92
C VAL A 71 -12.43 5.14 1.90
N GLN A 72 -13.38 5.85 2.51
CA GLN A 72 -14.35 5.25 3.45
C GLN A 72 -15.21 4.17 2.79
N LEU A 73 -15.74 4.42 1.59
CA LEU A 73 -16.52 3.43 0.85
C LEU A 73 -15.67 2.19 0.54
N LEU A 74 -14.46 2.38 0.02
CA LEU A 74 -13.57 1.27 -0.30
C LEU A 74 -13.18 0.46 0.94
N MET A 75 -12.81 1.12 2.04
CA MET A 75 -12.45 0.43 3.29
C MET A 75 -13.63 -0.35 3.87
N ARG A 76 -14.86 0.16 3.74
CA ARG A 76 -16.07 -0.58 4.14
C ARG A 76 -16.24 -1.86 3.33
N GLU A 77 -16.13 -1.76 2.00
CA GLU A 77 -16.26 -2.92 1.11
C GLU A 77 -15.10 -3.92 1.28
N MET A 78 -13.91 -3.46 1.65
CA MET A 78 -12.80 -4.36 1.98
C MET A 78 -13.03 -5.15 3.27
N ALA A 79 -13.71 -4.56 4.26
CA ALA A 79 -14.01 -5.21 5.53
C ALA A 79 -15.22 -6.16 5.44
N ASN A 80 -16.22 -5.79 4.65
CA ASN A 80 -17.44 -6.57 4.45
C ASN A 80 -17.90 -6.46 2.98
N PRO A 81 -17.36 -7.29 2.07
CA PRO A 81 -17.57 -7.13 0.64
C PRO A 81 -19.01 -7.46 0.24
N SER A 82 -19.68 -6.50 -0.40
CA SER A 82 -20.91 -6.74 -1.14
C SER A 82 -20.66 -7.54 -2.43
N PRO A 83 -21.71 -8.12 -3.05
CA PRO A 83 -21.58 -8.75 -4.37
C PRO A 83 -20.99 -7.79 -5.44
N ALA A 84 -21.37 -6.51 -5.41
CA ALA A 84 -20.81 -5.50 -6.31
C ALA A 84 -19.32 -5.24 -6.05
N ALA A 85 -18.90 -5.20 -4.78
CA ALA A 85 -17.48 -5.06 -4.46
C ALA A 85 -16.65 -6.29 -4.84
N ALA A 86 -17.23 -7.50 -4.80
CA ALA A 86 -16.54 -8.70 -5.22
C ALA A 86 -16.01 -8.57 -6.66
N THR A 87 -16.79 -7.98 -7.57
CA THR A 87 -16.35 -7.69 -8.95
C THR A 87 -15.13 -6.78 -8.96
N VAL A 88 -15.15 -5.68 -8.20
CA VAL A 88 -14.03 -4.73 -8.12
C VAL A 88 -12.79 -5.38 -7.51
N ILE A 89 -12.95 -6.15 -6.44
CA ILE A 89 -11.85 -6.87 -5.79
C ILE A 89 -11.21 -7.86 -6.77
N LEU A 90 -12.02 -8.67 -7.47
CA LEU A 90 -11.52 -9.67 -8.41
C LEU A 90 -10.85 -9.03 -9.64
N GLN A 91 -11.33 -7.88 -10.10
CA GLN A 91 -10.78 -7.19 -11.27
C GLN A 91 -9.52 -6.39 -10.97
N TYR A 92 -9.46 -5.69 -9.83
CA TYR A 92 -8.42 -4.69 -9.60
C TYR A 92 -7.47 -5.01 -8.43
N ILE A 93 -7.94 -5.72 -7.41
CA ILE A 93 -7.15 -6.02 -6.21
C ILE A 93 -6.46 -7.37 -6.34
N ARG A 94 -7.19 -8.39 -6.83
CA ARG A 94 -6.68 -9.74 -7.02
C ARG A 94 -5.41 -9.77 -7.88
N PRO A 95 -5.30 -9.09 -9.03
CA PRO A 95 -4.08 -9.15 -9.84
C PRO A 95 -2.82 -8.68 -9.09
N LYS A 96 -2.95 -7.64 -8.25
CA LYS A 96 -1.84 -7.14 -7.41
C LYS A 96 -1.44 -8.14 -6.33
N ALA A 97 -2.42 -8.80 -5.71
CA ALA A 97 -2.17 -9.85 -4.72
C ALA A 97 -1.46 -11.07 -5.34
N PHE A 98 -1.86 -11.46 -6.55
CA PHE A 98 -1.22 -12.54 -7.29
C PHE A 98 0.20 -12.16 -7.71
N LEU A 99 0.44 -10.93 -8.17
CA LEU A 99 1.80 -10.45 -8.45
C LEU A 99 2.71 -10.55 -7.23
N LEU A 100 2.26 -10.08 -6.06
CA LEU A 100 3.06 -10.17 -4.83
C LEU A 100 3.35 -11.63 -4.46
N ARG A 101 2.35 -12.51 -4.56
CA ARG A 101 2.53 -13.94 -4.34
C ARG A 101 3.58 -14.52 -5.29
N ASP A 102 3.56 -14.14 -6.56
CA ASP A 102 4.49 -14.66 -7.56
C ASP A 102 5.92 -14.19 -7.26
N ILE A 103 6.11 -12.91 -6.93
CA ILE A 103 7.40 -12.37 -6.46
C ILE A 103 7.92 -13.16 -5.25
N LEU A 104 7.06 -13.39 -4.24
CA LEU A 104 7.46 -14.12 -3.04
C LEU A 104 7.71 -15.61 -3.32
N THR A 105 7.02 -16.21 -4.28
CA THR A 105 7.26 -17.59 -4.70
C THR A 105 8.61 -17.73 -5.42
N GLU A 106 9.02 -16.73 -6.20
CA GLU A 106 10.37 -16.69 -6.77
C GLU A 106 11.45 -16.64 -5.68
N MET A 107 11.21 -15.92 -4.58
CA MET A 107 12.12 -15.88 -3.42
C MET A 107 12.14 -17.24 -2.69
N PHE A 108 10.98 -17.88 -2.55
CA PHE A 108 10.81 -19.11 -1.77
C PHE A 108 10.20 -20.26 -2.60
N PRO A 109 10.94 -20.81 -3.57
CA PRO A 109 10.38 -21.80 -4.50
C PRO A 109 9.94 -23.11 -3.84
N THR A 110 10.43 -23.40 -2.64
CA THR A 110 10.12 -24.62 -1.86
C THR A 110 9.27 -24.36 -0.62
N ALA A 111 8.86 -23.11 -0.35
CA ALA A 111 8.09 -22.80 0.84
C ALA A 111 6.65 -23.31 0.74
N ASP A 112 6.07 -23.60 1.91
CA ASP A 112 4.64 -23.85 2.05
C ASP A 112 3.85 -22.64 1.51
N PRO A 113 2.86 -22.82 0.62
CA PRO A 113 2.00 -21.74 0.15
C PRO A 113 1.36 -20.90 1.28
N ARG A 114 1.09 -21.50 2.44
CA ARG A 114 0.59 -20.77 3.63
C ARG A 114 1.63 -19.77 4.16
N HIS A 115 2.91 -20.13 4.12
CA HIS A 115 4.00 -19.23 4.50
C HIS A 115 4.07 -18.04 3.55
N VAL A 116 4.04 -18.28 2.24
CA VAL A 116 4.02 -17.22 1.21
C VAL A 116 2.82 -16.28 1.43
N LEU A 117 1.64 -16.83 1.74
CA LEU A 117 0.45 -16.04 2.03
C LEU A 117 0.62 -15.16 3.27
N MET A 118 1.16 -15.70 4.37
CA MET A 118 1.40 -14.94 5.61
C MET A 118 2.45 -13.83 5.42
N VAL A 119 3.51 -14.09 4.65
CA VAL A 119 4.50 -13.06 4.29
C VAL A 119 3.85 -11.97 3.44
N GLY A 120 3.08 -12.34 2.42
CA GLY A 120 2.33 -11.38 1.61
C GLY A 120 1.37 -10.52 2.43
N HIS A 121 0.66 -11.14 3.39
CA HIS A 121 -0.20 -10.42 4.33
C HIS A 121 0.59 -9.43 5.19
N SER A 122 1.77 -9.82 5.67
CA SER A 122 2.65 -8.95 6.47
C SER A 122 3.15 -7.74 5.69
N VAL A 123 3.47 -7.91 4.40
CA VAL A 123 3.88 -6.81 3.51
C VAL A 123 2.71 -5.85 3.26
N ILE A 124 1.56 -6.38 2.86
CA ILE A 124 0.39 -5.55 2.53
C ILE A 124 -0.18 -4.85 3.76
N GLY A 125 -0.22 -5.53 4.92
CA GLY A 125 -0.70 -4.95 6.17
C GLY A 125 0.08 -3.69 6.57
N GLN A 126 1.41 -3.73 6.45
CA GLN A 126 2.26 -2.56 6.70
C GLN A 126 1.94 -1.40 5.76
N ILE A 127 1.74 -1.67 4.46
CA ILE A 127 1.48 -0.63 3.46
C ILE A 127 0.08 -0.02 3.62
N LEU A 128 -0.96 -0.85 3.81
CA LEU A 128 -2.34 -0.39 3.98
C LEU A 128 -2.52 0.49 5.22
N PHE A 129 -1.73 0.24 6.28
CA PHE A 129 -1.84 0.96 7.54
C PHE A 129 -1.64 2.48 7.38
N TYR A 130 -0.77 2.91 6.47
CA TYR A 130 -0.50 4.32 6.15
C TYR A 130 -1.71 5.09 5.60
N ARG A 131 -2.73 4.38 5.13
CA ARG A 131 -4.00 4.95 4.67
C ARG A 131 -5.14 4.65 5.62
N GLN A 132 -5.37 3.37 5.90
CA GLN A 132 -6.58 2.91 6.59
C GLN A 132 -6.67 3.48 8.01
N ASN A 133 -5.54 3.55 8.71
CA ASN A 133 -5.48 4.00 10.10
C ASN A 133 -4.87 5.40 10.24
N ARG A 134 -4.67 6.12 9.12
CA ARG A 134 -4.05 7.44 9.12
C ARG A 134 -4.67 8.42 10.14
N PRO A 135 -6.01 8.57 10.25
CA PRO A 135 -6.59 9.49 11.23
C PRO A 135 -6.25 9.15 12.69
N VAL A 136 -6.14 7.87 13.01
CA VAL A 136 -5.75 7.40 14.36
C VAL A 136 -4.29 7.73 14.61
N VAL A 137 -3.42 7.46 13.63
CA VAL A 137 -1.98 7.73 13.74
C VAL A 137 -1.71 9.24 13.83
N GLU A 138 -2.41 10.07 13.05
CA GLU A 138 -2.32 11.54 13.13
C GLU A 138 -2.74 12.07 14.50
N LEU A 139 -3.78 11.49 15.12
CA LEU A 139 -4.22 11.87 16.47
C LEU A 139 -3.17 11.53 17.54
N ILE A 140 -2.46 10.42 17.38
CA ILE A 140 -1.47 9.95 18.35
C ILE A 140 -0.13 10.70 18.20
N PHE A 141 0.34 10.88 16.96
CA PHE A 141 1.72 11.35 16.69
C PHE A 141 1.79 12.77 16.11
N GLY A 142 0.65 13.34 15.72
CA GLY A 142 0.54 14.65 15.10
C GLY A 142 0.66 14.60 13.57
N LYS A 143 -0.17 15.39 12.89
CA LYS A 143 -0.28 15.42 11.43
C LYS A 143 1.05 15.69 10.72
N ASP A 144 1.81 16.70 11.13
CA ASP A 144 3.05 17.10 10.46
C ASP A 144 4.08 15.95 10.38
N ARG A 145 4.15 15.11 11.43
CA ARG A 145 5.05 13.95 11.43
C ARG A 145 4.60 12.88 10.45
N ILE A 146 3.29 12.68 10.32
CA ILE A 146 2.70 11.67 9.43
C ILE A 146 2.71 12.15 7.97
N ASP A 147 2.62 13.46 7.74
CA ASP A 147 2.83 14.09 6.44
C ASP A 147 4.30 13.99 6.00
N ALA A 148 5.26 13.98 6.93
CA ALA A 148 6.69 13.82 6.64
C ALA A 148 7.10 12.38 6.24
N LEU A 149 6.22 11.39 6.42
CA LEU A 149 6.47 10.02 5.97
C LEU A 149 6.19 9.92 4.48
N ASP A 150 7.15 10.28 3.63
CA ASP A 150 6.97 10.24 2.18
C ASP A 150 7.04 8.81 1.59
N VAL A 151 6.70 8.71 0.30
CA VAL A 151 6.67 7.44 -0.44
C VAL A 151 8.03 6.74 -0.43
N THR A 152 9.13 7.48 -0.58
CA THR A 152 10.48 6.92 -0.61
C THR A 152 10.85 6.34 0.75
N LEU A 153 10.63 7.10 1.83
CA LEU A 153 10.90 6.67 3.20
C LEU A 153 10.11 5.42 3.57
N VAL A 154 8.81 5.38 3.25
CA VAL A 154 7.96 4.22 3.52
C VAL A 154 8.41 3.01 2.69
N THR A 155 8.74 3.22 1.41
CA THR A 155 9.20 2.14 0.52
C THR A 155 10.47 1.50 1.02
N GLU A 156 11.48 2.30 1.36
CA GLU A 156 12.76 1.82 1.88
C GLU A 156 12.59 1.15 3.23
N HIS A 157 11.78 1.72 4.13
CA HIS A 157 11.52 1.13 5.43
C HIS A 157 10.88 -0.26 5.30
N VAL A 158 9.75 -0.38 4.59
CA VAL A 158 9.01 -1.64 4.46
C VAL A 158 9.86 -2.67 3.71
N THR A 159 10.56 -2.27 2.65
CA THR A 159 11.46 -3.17 1.90
C THR A 159 12.55 -3.71 2.81
N ARG A 160 13.27 -2.83 3.52
CA ARG A 160 14.38 -3.24 4.39
C ARG A 160 13.88 -4.10 5.55
N PHE A 161 12.73 -3.77 6.13
CA PHE A 161 12.10 -4.56 7.19
C PHE A 161 11.77 -5.97 6.69
N THR A 162 11.08 -6.06 5.54
CA THR A 162 10.69 -7.35 4.97
C THR A 162 11.90 -8.18 4.58
N LEU A 163 12.87 -7.62 3.84
CA LEU A 163 14.06 -8.37 3.44
C LEU A 163 14.88 -8.84 4.64
N ALA A 164 14.98 -8.03 5.71
CA ALA A 164 15.66 -8.44 6.94
C ALA A 164 14.93 -9.58 7.65
N ALA A 165 13.60 -9.50 7.77
CA ALA A 165 12.79 -10.56 8.37
C ALA A 165 12.85 -11.88 7.58
N LEU A 166 13.07 -11.77 6.26
CA LEU A 166 13.19 -12.90 5.34
C LEU A 166 14.62 -13.45 5.20
N GLY A 167 15.62 -12.81 5.83
CA GLY A 167 17.03 -13.22 5.74
C GLY A 167 17.77 -12.78 4.46
N TYR A 168 17.16 -11.90 3.65
CA TYR A 168 17.74 -11.32 2.42
C TYR A 168 18.49 -10.01 2.65
N ALA A 169 18.42 -9.47 3.86
CA ALA A 169 19.14 -8.28 4.29
C ALA A 169 19.62 -8.45 5.74
N PRO A 170 20.65 -7.72 6.19
CA PRO A 170 21.04 -7.74 7.59
C PRO A 170 19.88 -7.30 8.50
N PRO A 171 19.82 -7.78 9.75
CA PRO A 171 18.83 -7.33 10.73
C PRO A 171 18.83 -5.80 10.86
N LEU A 172 17.65 -5.24 11.16
CA LEU A 172 17.45 -3.82 11.49
C LEU A 172 18.07 -3.45 12.86
N ARG A 173 19.37 -3.71 13.05
CA ARG A 173 20.13 -3.11 14.16
C ARG A 173 20.65 -1.75 13.66
N GLU A 174 20.64 -0.77 14.55
CA GLU A 174 20.80 0.67 14.28
C GLU A 174 21.82 1.06 13.21
N HIS A 175 21.56 2.22 12.58
CA HIS A 175 22.49 2.97 11.73
C HIS A 175 23.85 3.16 12.43
N SER A 176 24.77 2.24 12.20
CA SER A 176 26.19 2.51 12.40
C SER A 176 26.67 3.36 11.24
N GLY A 177 26.63 4.69 11.36
CA GLY A 177 27.33 5.54 10.39
C GLY A 177 27.08 7.05 10.29
N LEU A 178 26.11 7.67 10.97
CA LEU A 178 25.82 9.10 10.71
C LEU A 178 25.76 10.06 11.92
N ASN A 179 25.97 9.60 13.16
CA ASN A 179 25.81 10.48 14.34
C ASN A 179 27.09 10.82 15.12
N ASN A 180 28.30 10.54 14.62
CA ASN A 180 29.53 10.89 15.35
C ASN A 180 30.21 12.19 14.92
N GLN A 181 29.54 13.07 14.15
CA GLN A 181 30.11 14.38 13.77
C GLN A 181 29.34 15.59 14.32
N SER A 182 28.14 15.40 14.86
CA SER A 182 27.34 16.50 15.44
C SER A 182 27.50 16.65 16.96
N ALA A 183 28.17 15.71 17.63
CA ALA A 183 28.42 15.77 19.08
C ALA A 183 29.71 16.52 19.47
N GLU A 184 30.66 16.72 18.57
CA GLU A 184 31.91 17.46 18.85
C GLU A 184 31.81 18.97 18.61
N ALA A 185 30.81 19.45 17.87
CA ALA A 185 30.68 20.87 17.52
C ALA A 185 30.05 21.75 18.63
N ASN A 186 29.61 21.17 19.74
CA ASN A 186 28.89 21.92 20.79
C ASN A 186 29.45 21.71 22.21
N ARG A 187 30.73 21.33 22.33
CA ARG A 187 31.42 21.32 23.63
C ARG A 187 31.93 22.75 23.91
N PRO A 188 31.47 23.43 24.98
CA PRO A 188 32.04 24.72 25.35
C PRO A 188 33.53 24.56 25.69
N PRO A 189 34.39 25.54 25.35
CA PRO A 189 35.79 25.51 25.79
C PRO A 189 35.84 25.63 27.31
N ALA A 190 36.68 24.81 27.93
CA ALA A 190 36.97 24.84 29.36
C ALA A 190 38.42 25.29 29.58
N PRO A 191 38.77 25.81 30.77
CA PRO A 191 38.08 26.80 31.61
C PRO A 191 38.53 28.24 31.32
#